data_AF-A0A520CJJ5-F1
#
_entry.id   AF-A0A520CJJ5-F1
#
_cell.length_a   1.000
_cell.length_b   1.000
_cell.length_c   1.000
_cell.angle_alpha   90.00
_cell.angle_beta   90.00
_cell.angle_gamma   90.00
#
_symmetry.space_group_name_H-M   'P 1'
#
loop_
_entity.id
_entity.type
_entity.pdbx_description
1 polymer ?
#
loop_
_entity_poly.entity_id
_entity_poly.type
_entity_poly.pdbx_seq_one_letter_code
_entity_poly.pdbx_strand_id
1 'polypeptide(L)'
;MTEIKLEELSNEELLKREKMVKSVTYTLVGMLFVLFALSMFLTFKKGFTPLIVIPIALMPIVLANLGSIKKIQAERKLRGL
;
A
#
# COMPACT_ATOMS: atom_id res chain seq x y z
N MET A 1 15.71 7.46 1.69
CA MET A 1 15.38 6.22 2.44
C MET A 1 16.49 5.23 2.15
N THR A 2 17.07 4.61 3.16
CA THR A 2 18.04 3.52 2.99
C THR A 2 17.35 2.39 2.23
N GLU A 3 17.87 2.00 1.06
CA GLU A 3 17.35 0.83 0.35
C GLU A 3 17.57 -0.41 1.21
N ILE A 4 16.48 -1.11 1.52
CA ILE A 4 16.55 -2.38 2.24
C ILE A 4 16.84 -3.45 1.20
N LYS A 5 18.03 -4.01 1.29
CA LYS A 5 18.46 -5.16 0.50
C LYS A 5 17.72 -6.39 1.00
N LEU A 6 16.87 -6.96 0.15
CA LEU A 6 16.01 -8.08 0.53
C LEU A 6 16.83 -9.37 0.70
N GLU A 7 17.97 -9.45 0.02
CA GLU A 7 18.89 -10.58 0.00
C GLU A 7 19.58 -10.76 1.37
N GLU A 8 19.78 -9.67 2.10
CA GLU A 8 20.46 -9.66 3.41
C GLU A 8 19.51 -10.03 4.58
N LEU A 9 18.19 -10.09 4.34
CA LEU A 9 17.22 -10.47 5.38
C LEU A 9 17.23 -11.99 5.63
N SER A 10 17.04 -12.41 6.88
CA SER A 10 16.71 -13.81 7.18
C SER A 10 15.32 -14.17 6.65
N ASN A 11 15.02 -15.47 6.53
CA ASN A 11 13.73 -15.95 6.03
C ASN A 11 12.56 -15.46 6.91
N GLU A 12 12.73 -15.44 8.23
CA GLU A 12 11.71 -14.96 9.17
C GLU A 12 11.47 -13.45 9.02
N GLU A 13 12.54 -12.67 8.88
CA GLU A 13 12.44 -11.22 8.66
C GLU A 13 11.77 -10.91 7.33
N LEU A 14 12.09 -11.66 6.27
CA LEU A 14 11.49 -11.50 4.96
C LEU A 14 9.96 -11.77 5.00
N LEU A 15 9.54 -12.85 5.65
CA LEU A 15 8.11 -13.19 5.84
C LEU A 15 7.37 -12.17 6.70
N LYS A 16 7.98 -11.75 7.82
CA LYS A 16 7.41 -10.72 8.71
C LYS A 16 7.27 -9.39 7.98
N ARG A 17 8.27 -9.02 7.17
CA ARG A 17 8.27 -7.81 6.36
C ARG A 17 7.17 -7.85 5.31
N GLU A 18 7.00 -8.94 4.58
CA GLU A 18 5.90 -9.08 3.62
C GLU A 18 4.53 -8.89 4.29
N LYS A 19 4.31 -9.56 5.44
CA LYS A 19 3.06 -9.45 6.20
C LYS A 19 2.81 -8.02 6.67
N MET A 20 3.84 -7.34 7.18
CA MET A 20 3.76 -5.94 7.58
C MET A 20 3.38 -5.05 6.39
N VAL A 21 4.12 -5.12 5.28
CA VAL A 21 3.89 -4.25 4.11
C VAL A 21 2.51 -4.53 3.52
N LYS A 22 2.08 -5.80 3.40
CA LYS A 22 0.72 -6.17 2.96
C LYS A 22 -0.35 -5.59 3.87
N SER A 23 -0.21 -5.77 5.19
CA SER A 23 -1.18 -5.28 6.17
C SER A 23 -1.36 -3.77 6.09
N VAL A 24 -0.26 -3.02 6.09
CA VAL A 24 -0.27 -1.56 5.96
C VAL A 24 -0.87 -1.13 4.62
N THR A 25 -0.51 -1.79 3.53
CA THR A 25 -1.01 -1.46 2.19
C THR A 25 -2.51 -1.71 2.07
N TYR A 26 -3.02 -2.84 2.55
CA TYR A 26 -4.44 -3.15 2.50
C TYR A 26 -5.25 -2.24 3.42
N THR A 27 -4.69 -1.87 4.58
CA THR A 27 -5.31 -0.88 5.46
C THR A 27 -5.40 0.48 4.76
N LEU A 28 -4.31 0.94 4.14
CA LEU A 28 -4.30 2.18 3.36
C LEU A 28 -5.34 2.15 2.24
N VAL A 29 -5.36 1.09 1.43
CA VAL A 29 -6.35 0.93 0.34
C VAL A 29 -7.78 0.97 0.87
N GLY A 30 -8.06 0.25 1.97
CA GLY A 30 -9.37 0.25 2.60
C GLY A 30 -9.78 1.64 3.09
N MET A 31 -8.87 2.36 3.75
CA MET A 31 -9.11 3.73 4.21
C MET A 31 -9.34 4.70 3.05
N LEU A 32 -8.53 4.62 1.99
CA LEU A 32 -8.70 5.45 0.79
C LEU A 32 -10.02 5.18 0.09
N PHE A 33 -10.45 3.91 0.05
CA PHE A 33 -11.74 3.54 -0.53
C PHE A 33 -12.91 4.11 0.27
N VAL A 34 -12.89 3.98 1.60
CA VAL A 34 -13.90 4.59 2.49
C VAL A 34 -13.91 6.11 2.33
N LEU A 35 -12.73 6.74 2.33
CA LEU A 35 -12.61 8.19 2.13
C LEU A 35 -13.19 8.60 0.77
N PHE A 36 -12.87 7.89 -0.31
CA PHE A 36 -13.38 8.18 -1.64
C PHE A 36 -14.91 8.08 -1.70
N ALA A 37 -15.50 7.01 -1.13
CA ALA A 37 -16.94 6.81 -1.09
C ALA A 37 -17.66 7.95 -0.33
N LEU A 38 -17.14 8.32 0.86
CA LEU A 38 -17.69 9.41 1.66
C LEU A 38 -17.53 10.77 0.96
N SER A 39 -16.36 11.01 0.35
CA SER A 39 -16.06 12.25 -0.38
C SER A 39 -16.97 12.39 -1.61
N MET A 40 -17.22 11.30 -2.31
CA MET A 40 -18.13 11.26 -3.45
C MET A 40 -19.57 11.55 -3.01
N PHE A 41 -20.04 10.91 -1.93
CA PHE A 41 -21.36 11.21 -1.36
C PHE A 41 -21.50 12.69 -0.97
N LEU A 42 -20.50 13.26 -0.28
CA LEU A 42 -20.48 14.68 0.07
C LEU A 42 -20.46 15.57 -1.17
N THR A 43 -19.71 15.17 -2.20
CA THR A 43 -19.61 15.95 -3.44
C THR A 43 -20.95 16.03 -4.17
N PHE A 44 -21.71 14.93 -4.22
CA PHE A 44 -23.07 14.94 -4.77
C PHE A 44 -24.05 15.79 -3.95
N LYS A 45 -23.86 15.92 -2.64
CA LYS A 45 -24.75 16.68 -1.75
C LYS A 45 -24.41 18.16 -1.63
N LYS A 46 -23.13 18.52 -1.67
CA LYS A 46 -22.62 19.85 -1.33
C LYS A 46 -21.81 20.50 -2.44
N GLY A 47 -21.68 19.85 -3.59
CA GLY A 47 -20.76 20.27 -4.66
C GLY A 47 -19.32 19.87 -4.35
N PHE A 48 -18.37 20.31 -5.18
CA PHE A 48 -16.97 19.91 -5.07
C PHE A 48 -16.41 20.08 -3.65
N THR A 49 -15.78 19.02 -3.15
CA THR A 49 -15.03 19.05 -1.89
C THR A 49 -13.57 18.65 -2.15
N PRO A 50 -12.57 19.34 -1.58
CA PRO A 50 -11.16 18.94 -1.74
C PRO A 50 -10.86 17.51 -1.25
N LEU A 51 -11.73 16.94 -0.41
CA LEU A 51 -11.60 15.58 0.12
C LEU A 51 -11.55 14.52 -0.99
N ILE A 52 -12.23 14.74 -2.12
CA ILE A 52 -12.23 13.80 -3.25
C ILE A 52 -10.86 13.67 -3.93
N VAL A 53 -9.98 14.66 -3.76
CA VAL A 53 -8.63 14.67 -4.35
C VAL A 53 -7.65 13.84 -3.52
N ILE A 54 -7.87 13.71 -2.22
CA ILE A 54 -6.94 13.03 -1.29
C ILE A 54 -6.67 11.58 -1.70
N PRO A 55 -7.67 10.72 -2.02
CA PRO A 55 -7.41 9.36 -2.47
C PRO A 55 -6.55 9.29 -3.72
N ILE A 56 -6.74 10.23 -4.65
CA ILE A 56 -5.98 10.30 -5.91
C ILE A 56 -4.53 10.70 -5.64
N ALA A 57 -4.33 11.72 -4.79
CA ALA A 57 -3.00 12.21 -4.42
C ALA A 57 -2.15 11.14 -3.70
N LEU A 58 -2.80 10.21 -2.97
CA LEU A 58 -2.13 9.14 -2.22
C LEU A 58 -1.95 7.84 -3.02
N MET A 59 -2.49 7.73 -4.24
CA MET A 59 -2.30 6.55 -5.11
C MET A 59 -0.82 6.18 -5.36
N PRO A 60 0.12 7.12 -5.57
CA PRO A 60 1.53 6.77 -5.77
C PRO A 60 2.12 5.94 -4.63
N ILE A 61 1.70 6.18 -3.39
CA ILE A 61 2.16 5.44 -2.22
C ILE A 61 1.64 4.00 -2.25
N VAL A 62 0.38 3.79 -2.63
CA VAL A 62 -0.19 2.46 -2.82
C VAL A 62 0.59 1.69 -3.89
N LEU A 63 0.87 2.32 -5.02
CA LEU A 63 1.63 1.70 -6.12
C LEU A 63 3.06 1.34 -5.70
N ALA A 64 3.74 2.23 -4.97
CA ALA A 64 5.07 1.97 -4.43
C ALA A 64 5.09 0.78 -3.45
N ASN A 65 4.07 0.67 -2.59
CA ASN A 65 3.94 -0.44 -1.66
C ASN A 65 3.63 -1.75 -2.39
N LEU A 66 2.76 -1.75 -3.40
CA LEU A 66 2.52 -2.92 -4.25
C LEU A 66 3.79 -3.37 -4.98
N GLY A 67 4.58 -2.43 -5.48
CA GLY A 67 5.91 -2.71 -6.05
C GLY A 67 6.84 -3.38 -5.04
N SER A 68 6.84 -2.90 -3.80
CA SER A 68 7.63 -3.48 -2.69
C SER A 68 7.18 -4.90 -2.35
N ILE A 69 5.86 -5.15 -2.29
CA ILE A 69 5.30 -6.48 -2.08
C ILE A 69 5.75 -7.44 -3.19
N LYS A 70 5.68 -7.03 -4.46
CA LYS A 70 6.12 -7.85 -5.59
C LYS A 70 7.60 -8.22 -5.49
N LYS A 71 8.47 -7.27 -5.10
CA LYS A 71 9.91 -7.53 -4.89
C LYS A 71 10.13 -8.56 -3.77
N ILE A 72 9.45 -8.40 -2.63
CA ILE A 72 9.54 -9.35 -1.51
C ILE A 72 9.05 -10.75 -1.93
N GLN A 73 7.95 -10.83 -2.69
CA GLN A 73 7.43 -12.10 -3.19
C GLN A 73 8.35 -12.78 -4.20
N ALA A 74 9.03 -11.99 -5.05
CA ALA A 74 10.04 -12.52 -5.97
C ALA A 74 11.21 -13.14 -5.20
N GLU A 75 11.71 -12.45 -4.17
CA GLU A 75 12.79 -12.97 -3.31
C GLU A 75 12.35 -14.23 -2.56
N ARG A 76 11.14 -14.26 -2.00
CA ARG A 76 10.59 -15.47 -1.38
C ARG A 76 10.56 -16.66 -2.33
N LYS A 77 10.06 -16.44 -3.56
CA LYS A 77 10.00 -17.48 -4.59
C LYS A 77 11.39 -17.99 -4.95
N LEU A 78 12.38 -17.10 -5.03
CA LEU A 78 13.78 -17.45 -5.32
C LEU A 78 14.37 -18.35 -4.21
N ARG A 79 13.96 -18.15 -2.96
CA ARG A 79 14.36 -18.97 -1.79
C ARG A 79 13.51 -20.22 -1.56
N GLY A 80 12.46 -20.43 -2.35
CA GLY A 80 11.52 -21.55 -2.15
C GLY A 80 10.61 -21.40 -0.91
N LEU A 81 10.29 -20.16 -0.52
CA LEU A 81 9.43 -19.81 0.64
C LEU A 81 8.02 -19.37 0.25
#